data_AF-A0A815PPE2-F1
#
_entry.id   AF-A0A815PPE2-F1
#
_cell.length_a   1.000
_cell.length_b   1.000
_cell.length_c   1.000
_cell.angle_alpha   90.00
_cell.angle_beta   90.00
_cell.angle_gamma   90.00
#
_symmetry.space_group_name_H-M   'P 1'
#
loop_
_entity.id
_entity.type
_entity.pdbx_description
1 polymer ?
#
loop_
_entity_poly.entity_id
_entity_poly.type
_entity_poly.pdbx_seq_one_letter_code
_entity_poly.pdbx_strand_id
1 'polypeptide(L)'
;MGSSMARGDIENLATDFFGLFESFKHAPFYHIIIEVSLLLAVVWLLFFRKPRPIEKKLTEKEKQELIDEWQPEPLVPPVDSNHPALNVRVLDGIVGKTVEIDGRKSLNFATFNFLNFVGNQRIADKAIQAVQKYGVGSCGPRG
;
A
#
# COMPACT_ATOMS: atom_id res chain seq x y z
N MET A 1 10.92 -38.49 3.44
CA MET A 1 9.68 -39.23 3.74
C MET A 1 8.85 -39.29 2.46
N GLY A 2 9.14 -40.27 1.60
CA GLY A 2 8.33 -40.57 0.43
C GLY A 2 7.26 -41.57 0.84
N SER A 3 5.99 -41.18 0.80
CA SER A 3 4.88 -42.10 1.00
C SER A 3 4.84 -43.03 -0.20
N SER A 4 5.24 -44.29 -0.02
CA SER A 4 5.13 -45.32 -1.04
C SER A 4 3.64 -45.58 -1.29
N MET A 5 3.16 -45.17 -2.45
CA MET A 5 1.79 -45.40 -2.91
C MET A 5 1.50 -46.90 -2.86
N ALA A 6 0.52 -47.31 -2.06
CA ALA A 6 0.23 -48.71 -1.83
C ALA A 6 -0.51 -49.31 -3.04
N ARG A 7 -0.36 -50.60 -3.27
CA ARG A 7 -1.01 -51.32 -4.39
C ARG A 7 -2.53 -51.12 -4.43
N GLY A 8 -3.18 -50.96 -3.28
CA GLY A 8 -4.61 -50.65 -3.17
C GLY A 8 -4.98 -49.25 -3.67
N ASP A 9 -4.08 -48.26 -3.58
CA ASP A 9 -4.35 -46.90 -4.08
C ASP A 9 -4.36 -46.87 -5.61
N ILE A 10 -3.52 -47.70 -6.24
CA ILE A 10 -3.44 -47.83 -7.72
C ILE A 10 -4.66 -48.59 -8.24
N GLU A 11 -5.11 -49.62 -7.54
CA GLU A 11 -6.30 -50.40 -7.89
C GLU A 11 -7.57 -49.53 -7.75
N ASN A 12 -7.68 -48.74 -6.67
CA ASN A 12 -8.79 -47.78 -6.48
C ASN A 12 -8.78 -46.68 -7.55
N LEU A 13 -7.61 -46.11 -7.88
CA LEU A 13 -7.48 -45.13 -8.95
C LEU A 13 -7.87 -45.71 -10.31
N ALA A 14 -7.50 -46.96 -10.59
CA ALA A 14 -7.85 -47.63 -11.83
C ALA A 14 -9.35 -47.94 -11.91
N THR A 15 -9.99 -48.35 -10.81
CA THR A 15 -11.44 -48.55 -10.76
C THR A 15 -12.21 -47.25 -10.87
N ASP A 16 -11.73 -46.17 -10.26
CA ASP A 16 -12.34 -44.85 -10.36
C ASP A 16 -12.24 -44.29 -11.78
N PHE A 17 -11.08 -44.45 -12.42
CA PHE A 17 -10.87 -44.05 -13.81
C PHE A 17 -11.71 -44.88 -14.78
N PHE A 18 -11.87 -46.17 -14.51
CA PHE A 18 -12.72 -47.06 -15.30
C PHE A 18 -14.21 -46.76 -15.11
N GLY A 19 -14.65 -46.48 -13.88
CA GLY A 19 -16.03 -46.07 -13.56
C GLY A 19 -16.39 -44.72 -14.17
N LEU A 20 -15.43 -43.80 -14.23
CA LEU A 20 -15.55 -42.53 -14.94
C LEU A 20 -15.69 -42.76 -16.46
N PHE A 21 -14.89 -43.67 -17.03
CA PHE A 21 -14.93 -44.01 -18.46
C PHE A 21 -16.24 -44.69 -18.88
N GLU A 22 -16.78 -45.59 -18.06
CA GLU A 22 -18.09 -46.21 -18.32
C GLU A 22 -19.24 -45.21 -18.20
N SER A 23 -19.17 -44.27 -17.24
CA SER A 23 -20.13 -43.16 -17.13
C SER A 23 -20.08 -42.26 -18.37
N PHE A 24 -18.89 -42.08 -18.96
CA PHE A 24 -18.68 -41.30 -20.19
C PHE A 24 -19.31 -41.95 -21.43
N LYS A 25 -19.34 -43.29 -21.51
CA LYS A 25 -19.99 -44.02 -22.61
C LYS A 25 -21.51 -43.97 -22.58
N HIS A 26 -22.10 -43.82 -21.40
CA HIS A 26 -23.56 -43.74 -21.22
C HIS A 26 -24.13 -42.32 -21.37
N ALA A 27 -23.26 -41.31 -21.42
CA ALA A 27 -23.68 -39.92 -21.57
C ALA A 27 -24.12 -39.61 -23.02
N PRO A 28 -25.22 -38.87 -23.23
CA PRO A 28 -25.61 -38.44 -24.57
C PRO A 28 -24.55 -37.50 -25.16
N PHE A 29 -24.36 -37.57 -26.48
CA PHE A 29 -23.26 -36.94 -27.23
C PHE A 29 -23.04 -35.44 -26.93
N TYR A 30 -24.11 -34.71 -26.59
CA TYR A 30 -24.05 -33.29 -26.21
C TYR A 30 -23.25 -33.02 -24.93
N HIS A 31 -23.32 -33.90 -23.93
CA HIS A 31 -22.57 -33.73 -22.68
C HIS A 31 -21.06 -33.78 -22.93
N ILE A 32 -20.60 -34.72 -23.76
CA ILE A 32 -19.19 -34.86 -24.13
C ILE A 32 -18.69 -33.61 -24.86
N ILE A 33 -19.46 -33.09 -25.81
CA ILE A 33 -19.10 -31.86 -26.55
C ILE A 33 -18.97 -30.68 -25.59
N ILE A 34 -19.93 -30.50 -24.68
CA ILE A 34 -19.94 -29.38 -23.72
C ILE A 34 -18.74 -29.47 -22.80
N GLU A 35 -18.44 -30.65 -22.25
CA GLU A 35 -17.33 -30.85 -21.32
C GLU A 35 -15.97 -30.59 -21.97
N VAL A 36 -15.76 -31.08 -23.19
CA VAL A 36 -14.54 -30.79 -23.97
C VAL A 36 -14.43 -29.31 -24.27
N SER A 37 -15.53 -28.64 -24.63
CA SER A 37 -15.54 -27.19 -24.88
C SER A 37 -15.21 -26.38 -23.62
N LEU A 38 -15.67 -26.82 -22.45
CA LEU A 38 -15.37 -26.20 -21.15
C LEU A 38 -13.91 -26.39 -20.76
N LEU A 39 -13.35 -27.59 -20.94
CA LEU A 39 -11.94 -27.85 -20.71
C LEU A 39 -11.06 -27.00 -21.62
N LEU A 40 -11.41 -26.90 -22.91
CA LEU A 40 -10.72 -26.02 -23.86
C LEU A 40 -10.84 -24.55 -23.46
N ALA A 41 -12.01 -24.10 -23.00
CA ALA A 41 -12.23 -22.74 -22.53
C ALA A 41 -11.41 -22.41 -21.26
N VAL A 42 -11.31 -23.35 -20.31
CA VAL A 42 -10.51 -23.20 -19.09
C VAL A 42 -9.03 -23.11 -19.43
N VAL A 43 -8.52 -24.02 -20.27
CA VAL A 43 -7.14 -23.98 -20.77
C VAL A 43 -6.88 -22.65 -21.48
N TRP A 44 -7.77 -22.25 -22.39
CA TRP A 44 -7.65 -20.98 -23.10
C TRP A 44 -7.62 -19.78 -22.16
N LEU A 45 -8.48 -19.75 -21.14
CA LEU A 45 -8.53 -18.68 -20.15
C LEU A 45 -7.24 -18.59 -19.33
N LEU A 46 -6.66 -19.72 -18.93
CA LEU A 46 -5.42 -19.74 -18.15
C LEU A 46 -4.20 -19.28 -18.96
N PHE A 47 -4.13 -19.61 -20.26
CA PHE A 47 -2.97 -19.29 -21.09
C PHE A 47 -3.07 -17.94 -21.81
N PHE A 48 -4.26 -17.57 -22.29
CA PHE A 48 -4.44 -16.38 -23.12
C PHE A 48 -4.94 -15.16 -22.35
N ARG A 49 -5.44 -15.32 -21.12
CA ARG A 49 -5.90 -14.20 -20.28
C ARG A 49 -4.82 -13.70 -19.33
N LYS A 50 -3.64 -13.38 -19.88
CA LYS A 50 -2.68 -12.51 -19.17
C LYS A 50 -2.97 -11.07 -19.59
N PRO A 51 -3.65 -10.24 -18.76
CA PRO A 51 -3.66 -8.81 -19.00
C PRO A 51 -2.20 -8.36 -18.87
N ARG A 52 -1.57 -8.02 -19.99
CA ARG A 52 -0.31 -7.30 -19.95
C ARG A 52 -0.67 -5.91 -19.42
N PRO A 53 -0.16 -5.48 -18.25
CA PRO A 53 -0.29 -4.08 -17.88
C PRO A 53 0.34 -3.31 -19.03
N ILE A 54 -0.46 -2.48 -19.69
CA ILE A 54 0.04 -1.57 -20.71
C ILE A 54 0.80 -0.51 -19.92
N GLU A 55 2.07 -0.78 -19.63
CA GLU A 55 3.00 0.25 -19.21
C GLU A 55 3.20 1.17 -20.42
N LYS A 56 2.29 2.13 -20.60
CA LYS A 56 2.54 3.26 -21.48
C LYS A 56 3.74 3.98 -20.92
N LYS A 57 4.92 3.72 -21.50
CA LYS A 57 6.13 4.50 -21.23
C LYS A 57 5.89 5.89 -21.81
N LEU A 58 5.44 6.81 -20.95
CA LEU A 58 5.28 8.21 -21.31
C LEU A 58 6.62 8.75 -21.76
N THR A 59 6.62 9.42 -22.90
CA THR A 59 7.76 10.20 -23.37
C THR A 59 8.03 11.37 -22.42
N GLU A 60 9.26 11.87 -22.38
CA GLU A 60 9.62 12.99 -21.50
C GLU A 60 8.79 14.26 -21.78
N LYS A 61 8.29 14.42 -23.01
CA LYS A 61 7.38 15.52 -23.39
C LYS A 61 6.01 15.40 -22.74
N GLU A 62 5.40 14.21 -22.80
CA GLU A 62 4.10 13.96 -22.17
C GLU A 62 4.17 14.13 -20.65
N LYS A 63 5.29 13.76 -20.01
CA LYS A 63 5.49 14.01 -18.58
C LYS A 63 5.52 15.49 -18.26
N GLN A 64 6.21 16.29 -19.08
CA GLN A 64 6.29 17.73 -18.85
C GLN A 64 4.91 18.40 -19.02
N GLU A 65 4.16 18.01 -20.06
CA GLU A 65 2.78 18.48 -20.27
C GLU A 65 1.88 18.16 -19.08
N LEU A 66 1.99 16.95 -18.51
CA LEU A 66 1.26 16.57 -17.29
C LEU A 66 1.67 17.39 -16.06
N ILE A 67 2.97 17.71 -15.91
CA ILE A 67 3.45 18.54 -14.80
C ILE A 67 2.92 19.97 -14.94
N ASP A 68 2.90 20.50 -16.17
CA ASP A 68 2.46 21.86 -16.46
C ASP A 68 0.93 22.01 -16.32
N GLU A 69 0.17 20.97 -16.67
CA GLU A 69 -1.29 20.92 -16.49
C GLU A 69 -1.70 20.68 -15.03
N TRP A 70 -0.87 19.98 -14.26
CA TRP A 70 -1.22 19.58 -12.90
C TRP A 70 -1.35 20.78 -11.96
N GLN A 71 -2.57 21.00 -11.45
CA GLN A 71 -2.84 21.91 -10.36
C GLN A 71 -3.13 21.11 -9.08
N PRO A 72 -2.38 21.33 -7.99
CA PRO A 72 -2.69 20.69 -6.71
C PRO A 72 -4.05 21.14 -6.21
N GLU A 73 -4.83 20.19 -5.70
CA GLU A 73 -6.01 20.53 -4.92
C GLU A 73 -5.58 21.34 -3.69
N PRO A 74 -6.26 22.45 -3.36
CA PRO A 74 -5.93 23.22 -2.18
C PRO A 74 -6.07 22.33 -0.93
N LEU A 75 -5.03 22.36 -0.07
CA LEU A 75 -4.98 21.54 1.15
C LEU A 75 -6.15 21.80 2.12
N VAL A 76 -6.80 22.96 1.99
CA VAL A 76 -7.89 23.41 2.85
C VAL A 76 -8.92 24.13 1.96
N PRO A 77 -10.24 23.97 2.19
CA PRO A 77 -11.27 24.75 1.50
C PRO A 77 -11.07 26.27 1.74
N PRO A 78 -11.63 27.14 0.88
CA PRO A 78 -11.59 28.57 1.11
C PRO A 78 -12.30 28.92 2.44
N VAL A 79 -11.57 29.57 3.33
CA VAL A 79 -12.05 30.05 4.64
C VAL A 79 -12.20 31.56 4.58
N ASP A 80 -13.21 32.10 5.27
CA ASP A 80 -13.38 33.54 5.45
C ASP A 80 -12.12 34.17 6.07
N SER A 81 -11.63 35.24 5.46
CA SER A 81 -10.44 35.98 5.92
C SER A 81 -10.57 36.50 7.35
N ASN A 82 -11.79 36.69 7.86
CA ASN A 82 -12.03 37.14 9.23
C ASN A 82 -12.19 36.00 10.25
N HIS A 83 -11.93 34.75 9.84
CA HIS A 83 -12.09 33.60 10.72
C HIS A 83 -11.08 33.64 11.88
N PRO A 84 -11.50 33.53 13.16
CA PRO A 84 -10.61 33.63 14.31
C PRO A 84 -9.41 32.66 14.30
N ALA A 85 -9.57 31.48 13.69
CA ALA A 85 -8.48 30.50 13.56
C ALA A 85 -7.35 30.93 12.61
N LEU A 86 -7.53 31.98 11.80
CA LEU A 86 -6.45 32.56 10.99
C LEU A 86 -5.57 33.52 11.81
N ASN A 87 -6.12 34.11 12.87
CA ASN A 87 -5.42 35.06 13.75
C ASN A 87 -4.85 34.35 14.99
N VAL A 88 -4.03 33.31 14.76
CA VAL A 88 -3.32 32.61 15.84
C VAL A 88 -1.95 33.25 16.08
N ARG A 89 -1.53 33.28 17.36
CA ARG A 89 -0.16 33.69 17.70
C ARG A 89 0.83 32.67 17.15
N VAL A 90 1.87 33.16 16.49
CA VAL A 90 2.89 32.31 15.87
C VAL A 90 4.07 32.18 16.83
N LEU A 91 4.57 30.95 16.96
CA LEU A 91 5.76 30.66 17.74
C LEU A 91 6.95 30.62 16.79
N ASP A 92 7.97 31.42 17.09
CA ASP A 92 9.21 31.45 16.33
C ASP A 92 10.27 30.59 17.02
N GLY A 93 10.84 29.65 16.25
CA GLY A 93 11.97 28.84 16.68
C GLY A 93 11.63 27.64 17.58
N ILE A 94 12.59 27.24 18.42
CA ILE A 94 12.52 26.02 19.22
C ILE A 94 11.66 26.23 20.45
N VAL A 95 10.67 25.35 20.65
CA VAL A 95 9.75 25.37 21.80
C VAL A 95 10.39 24.77 23.06
N GLY A 96 11.44 25.43 23.56
CA GLY A 96 12.21 25.02 24.74
C GLY A 96 11.66 25.61 26.05
N LYS A 97 12.53 25.83 27.04
CA LYS A 97 12.20 26.55 28.29
C LYS A 97 11.63 27.96 28.03
N THR A 98 12.19 28.68 27.07
CA THR A 98 11.71 29.99 26.63
C THR A 98 11.32 29.91 25.16
N VAL A 99 10.23 30.58 24.81
CA VAL A 99 9.67 30.65 23.46
C VAL A 99 9.60 32.11 23.02
N GLU A 100 9.69 32.34 21.72
CA GLU A 100 9.45 33.64 21.13
C GLU A 100 8.05 33.63 20.50
N ILE A 101 7.21 34.57 20.93
CA ILE A 101 5.83 34.72 20.48
C ILE A 101 5.70 36.13 19.93
N ASP A 102 5.41 36.28 18.63
CA ASP A 102 5.27 37.57 17.96
C ASP A 102 6.46 38.53 18.25
N GLY A 103 7.70 38.00 18.21
CA GLY A 103 8.92 38.76 18.51
C GLY A 103 9.20 39.03 19.99
N ARG A 104 8.41 38.45 20.91
CA ARG A 104 8.57 38.61 22.37
C ARG A 104 8.99 37.32 23.04
N LYS A 105 10.11 37.37 23.76
CA LYS A 105 10.61 36.24 24.54
C LYS A 105 9.77 36.02 25.80
N SER A 106 9.17 34.84 25.91
CA SER A 106 8.29 34.41 26.99
C SER A 106 8.76 33.09 27.60
N LEU A 107 8.41 32.83 28.86
CA LEU A 107 8.68 31.55 29.52
C LEU A 107 7.60 30.54 29.16
N ASN A 108 8.01 29.32 28.80
CA ASN A 108 7.10 28.27 28.36
C ASN A 108 6.57 27.44 29.53
N PHE A 109 5.27 27.56 29.80
CA PHE A 109 4.52 26.74 30.76
C PHE A 109 3.52 25.78 30.10
N ALA A 110 3.49 25.74 28.77
CA ALA A 110 2.46 25.02 28.01
C ALA A 110 2.91 23.62 27.57
N THR A 111 4.21 23.31 27.59
CA THR A 111 4.73 22.03 27.11
C THR A 111 5.33 21.17 28.23
N PHE A 112 5.29 19.86 28.04
CA PHE A 112 5.85 18.86 28.95
C PHE A 112 7.38 18.71 28.82
N ASN A 113 8.11 19.83 28.81
CA ASN A 113 9.58 19.87 28.71
C ASN A 113 10.25 20.03 30.09
N PHE A 114 9.85 19.21 31.07
CA PHE A 114 10.28 19.35 32.47
C PHE A 114 11.79 19.28 32.67
N LEU A 115 12.48 18.43 31.89
CA LEU A 115 13.93 18.24 31.97
C LEU A 115 14.72 19.16 31.04
N ASN A 116 14.03 20.05 30.32
CA ASN A 116 14.62 20.97 29.35
C ASN A 116 15.52 20.27 28.30
N PHE A 117 15.08 19.12 27.79
CA PHE A 117 15.79 18.40 26.72
C PHE A 117 15.54 19.03 25.34
N VAL A 118 14.39 19.66 25.15
CA VAL A 118 14.10 20.41 23.91
C VAL A 118 15.05 21.60 23.81
N GLY A 119 15.81 21.66 22.71
CA GLY A 119 16.86 22.66 22.48
C GLY A 119 18.26 22.24 22.94
N ASN A 120 18.45 21.05 23.50
CA ASN A 120 19.78 20.52 23.79
C ASN A 120 20.47 20.04 22.50
N GLN A 121 21.52 20.73 22.08
CA GLN A 121 22.24 20.46 20.83
C GLN A 121 22.77 19.02 20.76
N ARG A 122 23.34 18.50 21.85
CA ARG A 122 23.88 17.12 21.89
C ARG A 122 22.79 16.08 21.63
N ILE A 123 21.60 16.29 22.18
CA ILE A 123 20.46 15.38 21.98
C ILE A 123 19.96 15.50 20.54
N ALA A 124 19.82 16.72 20.02
CA ALA A 124 19.41 16.98 18.65
C ALA A 124 20.36 16.32 17.63
N ASP A 125 21.67 16.51 17.79
CA ASP A 125 22.70 15.93 16.91
C ASP A 125 22.64 14.38 16.93
N LYS A 126 22.45 13.79 18.12
CA LYS A 126 22.31 12.34 18.25
C LYS A 126 21.02 11.81 17.64
N ALA A 127 19.91 12.54 17.77
CA ALA A 127 18.65 12.20 17.13
C ALA A 127 18.76 12.25 15.59
N ILE A 128 19.41 13.30 15.05
CA ILE A 128 19.69 13.43 13.61
C ILE A 128 20.53 12.24 13.11
N GLN A 129 21.61 11.90 13.82
CA GLN A 129 22.45 10.75 13.48
C GLN A 129 21.66 9.43 13.48
N ALA A 130 20.75 9.25 14.45
CA ALA A 130 19.91 8.06 14.53
C ALA A 130 18.92 7.98 13.36
N VAL A 131 18.25 9.10 13.03
CA VAL A 131 17.32 9.17 11.89
C VAL A 131 18.05 8.93 10.57
N GLN A 132 19.24 9.50 10.38
CA GLN A 132 20.05 9.26 9.18
C GLN A 132 20.50 7.80 9.05
N LYS A 133 20.79 7.13 10.18
CA LYS A 133 21.27 5.75 10.19
C LYS A 133 20.14 4.73 10.01
N TYR A 134 19.01 4.93 10.68
CA TYR A 134 17.95 3.92 10.79
C TYR A 134 16.67 4.30 10.02
N GLY A 135 16.57 5.54 9.54
CA GLY A 135 15.35 6.07 8.93
C GLY A 135 14.26 6.35 9.97
N VAL A 136 13.10 6.78 9.47
CA VAL A 136 11.85 6.85 10.22
C VAL A 136 10.89 5.80 9.66
N GLY A 137 10.17 5.10 10.53
CA GLY A 137 9.11 4.20 10.08
C GLY A 137 7.94 4.98 9.47
N SER A 138 7.07 4.30 8.75
CA SER A 138 5.77 4.88 8.41
C SER A 138 5.02 5.12 9.72
N CYS A 139 4.83 6.39 10.09
CA CYS A 139 3.85 6.74 11.10
C CYS A 139 2.49 6.26 10.56
N GLY A 140 2.05 5.08 10.99
CA GLY A 140 0.68 4.65 10.73
C GLY A 140 -0.28 5.68 11.34
N PRO A 141 -1.41 5.99 10.68
CA PRO A 141 -2.43 6.82 11.31
C PRO A 141 -2.80 6.15 12.64
N ARG A 142 -2.86 6.95 13.72
CA ARG A 142 -3.53 6.47 14.93
C ARG A 142 -4.98 6.25 14.50
N GLY A 143 -5.42 4.99 14.53
CA GLY A 143 -6.81 4.62 14.25
C GLY A 143 -7.79 5.37 15.14
#